data_AF-X0VDX6-F1
#
_entry.id   AF-X0VDX6-F1
#
_cell.length_a   1.000
_cell.length_b   1.000
_cell.length_c   1.000
_cell.angle_alpha   90.00
_cell.angle_beta   90.00
_cell.angle_gamma   90.00
#
_symmetry.space_group_name_H-M   'P 1'
#
loop_
_entity.id
_entity.type
_entity.pdbx_description
1 polymer ?
#
loop_
_entity_poly.entity_id
_entity_poly.type
_entity_poly.pdbx_seq_one_letter_code
_entity_poly.pdbx_strand_id
1 'polypeptide(L)' 'TININTASQDELISILQITEPLAWKIIALIEELEGFKDPENLLKFTEITNLEWEEWEEQGIIISVK' A
#
# COMPACT_ATOMS: atom_id res chain seq x y z
N THR A 1 14.13 -0.46 -0.38
CA THR A 1 13.09 0.57 -0.45
C THR A 1 11.99 0.08 -1.35
N ILE A 2 10.82 -0.21 -0.82
CA ILE A 2 9.71 -0.79 -1.58
C ILE A 2 8.72 0.32 -1.89
N ASN A 3 8.35 0.47 -3.17
CA ASN A 3 7.37 1.47 -3.58
C ASN A 3 5.99 0.84 -3.69
N ILE A 4 5.04 1.26 -2.86
CA ILE A 4 3.65 0.77 -2.85
C ILE A 4 3.03 0.85 -4.25
N ASN A 5 3.31 1.92 -5.01
CA ASN A 5 2.73 2.15 -6.34
C ASN A 5 3.23 1.18 -7.41
N THR A 6 4.33 0.47 -7.14
CA THR A 6 4.93 -0.49 -8.07
C THR A 6 5.18 -1.86 -7.43
N ALA A 7 4.72 -2.06 -6.19
CA ALA A 7 4.91 -3.30 -5.46
C ALA A 7 4.04 -4.39 -6.08
N SER A 8 4.58 -5.61 -6.12
CA SER A 8 3.81 -6.77 -6.50
C SER A 8 2.74 -7.10 -5.47
N GLN A 9 1.75 -7.89 -5.86
CA GLN A 9 0.66 -8.32 -5.00
C GLN A 9 1.18 -9.04 -3.74
N ASP A 10 2.15 -9.94 -3.88
CA ASP A 10 2.76 -10.66 -2.76
C ASP A 10 3.53 -9.72 -1.82
N GLU A 11 4.23 -8.73 -2.37
CA GLU A 11 4.90 -7.70 -1.57
C GLU A 11 3.86 -6.88 -0.78
N LEU A 12 2.76 -6.46 -1.42
CA LEU A 12 1.67 -5.75 -0.75
C LEU A 12 1.04 -6.59 0.37
N ILE A 13 0.80 -7.89 0.14
CA ILE A 13 0.29 -8.80 1.17
C ILE A 13 1.26 -8.89 2.35
N SER A 14 2.55 -9.08 2.07
CA SER A 14 3.56 -9.24 3.12
C SER A 14 3.79 -7.95 3.91
N ILE A 15 3.78 -6.80 3.24
CA ILE A 15 4.08 -5.49 3.83
C ILE A 15 2.88 -4.95 4.61
N LEU A 16 1.71 -4.98 3.97
CA LEU A 16 0.48 -4.44 4.54
C LEU A 16 -0.18 -5.43 5.50
N GLN A 17 0.33 -6.67 5.56
CA GLN A 17 -0.26 -7.80 6.29
C GLN A 17 -1.76 -7.99 5.96
N ILE A 18 -2.12 -7.75 4.71
CA ILE A 18 -3.48 -7.84 4.21
C ILE A 18 -3.73 -9.17 3.51
N THR A 19 -5.00 -9.48 3.27
CA THR A 19 -5.36 -10.66 2.47
C THR A 19 -5.21 -10.41 0.98
N GLU A 20 -5.15 -11.51 0.23
CA GLU A 20 -5.05 -11.49 -1.23
C GLU A 20 -6.13 -10.63 -1.92
N PRO A 21 -7.43 -10.74 -1.57
CA PRO A 21 -8.46 -9.90 -2.19
C PRO A 21 -8.30 -8.41 -1.90
N LEU A 22 -7.71 -8.06 -0.75
CA LEU A 22 -7.41 -6.68 -0.38
C LEU A 22 -6.28 -6.11 -1.22
N ALA A 23 -5.21 -6.89 -1.44
CA ALA A 23 -4.11 -6.50 -2.31
C ALA A 23 -4.58 -6.23 -3.75
N TRP A 24 -5.52 -7.04 -4.26
CA TRP A 24 -6.16 -6.79 -5.55
C TRP A 24 -6.90 -5.45 -5.60
N LYS A 25 -7.67 -5.11 -4.57
CA LYS A 25 -8.36 -3.81 -4.52
C LYS A 25 -7.38 -2.65 -4.49
N ILE A 26 -6.25 -2.79 -3.77
CA ILE A 26 -5.21 -1.76 -3.70
C ILE A 26 -4.57 -1.55 -5.07
N ILE A 27 -4.20 -2.62 -5.78
CA ILE A 27 -3.64 -2.53 -7.13
C ILE A 27 -4.62 -1.84 -8.08
N ALA A 28 -5.90 -2.21 -8.05
CA ALA A 28 -6.92 -1.56 -8.87
C ALA A 28 -7.05 -0.05 -8.57
N LEU A 29 -6.94 0.34 -7.30
CA LEU A 29 -6.94 1.75 -6.88
C LEU A 29 -5.66 2.49 -7.26
N ILE A 30 -4.50 1.82 -7.24
CA ILE A 30 -3.24 2.37 -7.77
C ILE A 30 -3.43 2.70 -9.25
N GLU A 31 -3.99 1.78 -10.04
CA GLU A 31 -4.25 2.01 -11.46
C GLU A 31 -5.27 3.13 -11.68
N GLU A 32 -6.36 3.17 -10.90
CA GLU A 32 -7.40 4.19 -11.01
C GLU A 32 -6.91 5.60 -10.64
N LEU A 33 -6.02 5.70 -9.65
CA LEU A 33 -5.48 6.97 -9.16
C LEU A 33 -4.18 7.40 -9.87
N GLU A 34 -3.72 6.62 -10.85
CA GLU A 34 -2.39 6.77 -11.48
C GLU A 34 -1.23 6.76 -10.45
N GLY A 35 -1.40 5.96 -9.39
CA GLY A 35 -0.52 5.89 -8.23
C GLY A 35 -1.04 6.69 -7.04
N PHE A 36 -0.79 6.17 -5.84
CA PHE A 36 -1.03 6.94 -4.62
C PHE A 36 -0.06 8.11 -4.55
N LYS A 37 -0.64 9.30 -4.39
CA LYS A 37 0.10 10.55 -4.12
C LYS A 37 0.34 10.76 -2.63
N ASP A 38 -0.60 10.28 -1.83
CA ASP A 38 -0.61 10.40 -0.38
C ASP A 38 -0.91 9.03 0.28
N PRO A 39 -0.19 8.68 1.35
CA PRO A 39 -0.43 7.46 2.14
C PRO A 39 -1.84 7.38 2.72
N GLU A 40 -2.45 8.53 3.01
CA GLU A 40 -3.81 8.61 3.54
C GLU A 40 -4.86 8.01 2.61
N ASN A 41 -4.58 7.87 1.31
CA ASN A 41 -5.49 7.19 0.40
C ASN A 41 -5.63 5.69 0.72
N LEU A 42 -4.63 5.07 1.38
CA LEU A 42 -4.73 3.70 1.88
C LEU A 42 -5.64 3.59 3.10
N LEU A 43 -5.79 4.65 3.89
CA LEU A 43 -6.73 4.70 5.03
C LEU A 43 -8.20 4.66 4.58
N LYS A 44 -8.48 4.90 3.29
CA LYS A 44 -9.83 4.69 2.70
C LYS A 44 -10.25 3.23 2.77
N PHE A 45 -9.31 2.31 2.88
CA PHE A 45 -9.62 0.93 3.20
C PHE A 45 -9.84 0.79 4.70
N THR A 46 -11.10 0.62 5.09
CA THR A 46 -11.48 0.30 6.48
C THR A 46 -10.85 -1.00 6.98
N GLU A 47 -10.39 -1.86 6.07
CA GLU A 47 -9.68 -3.10 6.37
C GLU A 47 -8.18 -2.87 6.65
N ILE A 48 -7.66 -1.67 6.32
CA ILE A 48 -6.29 -1.19 6.53
C ILE A 48 -6.30 -0.17 7.69
N THR A 49 -7.05 -0.47 8.74
CA THR A 49 -7.25 0.44 9.90
C THR A 49 -6.14 0.35 10.95
N ASN A 50 -5.23 -0.62 10.80
CA ASN A 50 -4.23 -0.97 11.80
C ASN A 50 -2.78 -0.87 11.27
N LEU A 51 -2.54 -0.01 10.29
CA LEU A 51 -1.18 0.24 9.82
C LEU A 51 -0.42 1.12 10.80
N GLU A 52 0.62 0.55 11.40
CA GLU A 52 1.62 1.28 12.16
C GLU A 52 2.62 1.91 11.18
N TRP A 53 2.47 3.21 10.91
CA TRP A 53 3.33 3.96 9.98
C TRP A 53 4.82 3.94 10.37
N GLU A 54 5.12 3.82 11.66
CA GLU A 54 6.48 3.71 12.18
C GLU A 54 7.14 2.40 11.70
N GLU A 55 6.40 1.28 11.69
CA GLU A 55 6.88 -0.02 11.20
C GLU A 55 7.14 0.02 9.69
N TRP A 56 6.44 0.90 8.96
CA TRP A 56 6.66 1.07 7.53
C TRP A 56 7.94 1.81 7.19
N GLU A 57 8.26 2.85 7.97
CA GLU A 57 9.52 3.56 7.84
C GLU A 57 10.69 2.63 8.14
N GLU A 58 10.58 1.76 9.15
CA GLU A 58 11.59 0.75 9.47
C GLU A 58 11.77 -0.28 8.35
N GLN A 59 10.69 -0.69 7.67
CA GLN A 59 10.75 -1.58 6.51
C GLN A 59 11.17 -0.86 5.21
N GLY A 60 11.40 0.45 5.26
CA GLY A 60 11.84 1.26 4.11
C GLY A 60 10.79 1.31 3.00
N ILE A 61 9.51 1.29 3.37
CA ILE A 61 8.40 1.43 2.45
C ILE A 61 8.21 2.91 2.15
N ILE A 62 8.14 3.24 0.86
CA ILE A 62 7.94 4.61 0.40
C ILE A 62 6.76 4.66 -0.56
N ILE A 63 6.06 5.78 -0.56
CA ILE A 63 5.11 6.12 -1.61
C ILE A 63 5.80 7.19 -2.44
N SER A 64 6.35 6.80 -3.59
CA SER A 64 6.89 7.79 -4.53
C SER A 64 5.87 8.04 -5.62
N VAL A 65 5.43 9.28 -5.73
CA VAL A 65 4.75 9.80 -6.92
C VAL A 65 5.82 9.97 -7.98
N LYS A 66 5.63 9.35 -9.15
CA LYS A 66 6.55 9.55 -10.28
C LYS A 66 6.36 10.92 -10.90
#